data_AF-A0A1Z5KY85-F1
#
_entry.id   AF-A0A1Z5KY85-F1
#
_cell.length_a   1.000
_cell.length_b   1.000
_cell.length_c   1.000
_cell.angle_alpha   90.00
_cell.angle_beta   90.00
_cell.angle_gamma   90.00
#
_symmetry.space_group_name_H-M   'P 1'
#
loop_
_entity.id
_entity.type
_entity.pdbx_description
1 polymer ?
#
loop_
_entity_poly.entity_id
_entity_poly.type
_entity_poly.pdbx_seq_one_letter_code
_entity_poly.pdbx_strand_id
1 'polypeptide(L)'
;MGRPHKVTTVDKYQGQQNDYILLSLVRTRAVGHLRDVRRLVVAMSRARLGLYVFARTALFQDCFELSPTFSILLHRPTNLWLAVQETYPSTRPNDAPPEGEPFVVEDMPQMAQFAYDLYQRKVDSVAAQLKAAKAIQDVPAQTTTEGVEEENNEKNKENNDEVCCK
;
A
#
# COMPACT_ATOMS: atom_id res chain seq x y z
N MET A 1 2.89 -5.37 -8.68
CA MET A 1 1.85 -5.72 -7.69
C MET A 1 2.53 -6.38 -6.50
N GLY A 2 2.32 -5.86 -5.29
CA GLY A 2 2.95 -6.41 -4.08
C GLY A 2 2.34 -7.76 -3.66
N ARG A 3 3.13 -8.61 -3.02
CA ARG A 3 2.64 -9.83 -2.34
C ARG A 3 2.68 -9.60 -0.84
N PRO A 4 1.71 -10.12 -0.06
CA PRO A 4 1.78 -10.07 1.40
C PRO A 4 3.01 -10.85 1.88
N HIS A 5 3.65 -10.36 2.95
CA HIS A 5 4.85 -10.99 3.51
C HIS A 5 4.60 -12.44 3.94
N LYS A 6 3.45 -12.72 4.55
CA LYS A 6 3.07 -14.07 4.99
C LYS A 6 1.56 -14.21 5.11
N VAL A 7 1.03 -15.36 4.72
CA VAL A 7 -0.36 -15.75 4.96
C VAL A 7 -0.34 -17.05 5.74
N THR A 8 -0.73 -17.02 7.01
CA THR A 8 -0.70 -18.19 7.87
C THR A 8 -1.67 -18.04 9.04
N THR A 9 -1.92 -19.13 9.75
CA THR A 9 -2.79 -19.12 10.94
C THR A 9 -2.04 -18.52 12.14
N VAL A 10 -2.80 -17.99 13.10
CA VAL A 10 -2.25 -17.41 14.34
C VAL A 10 -1.30 -18.38 15.04
N ASP A 11 -1.66 -19.67 15.09
CA ASP A 11 -0.85 -20.71 15.75
C ASP A 11 0.54 -20.87 15.12
N LYS A 12 0.68 -20.65 13.81
CA LYS A 12 1.96 -20.74 13.08
C LYS A 12 2.70 -19.40 12.98
N TYR A 13 2.10 -18.32 13.46
CA TYR A 13 2.66 -16.96 13.43
C TYR A 13 3.21 -16.54 14.80
N GLN A 14 3.91 -17.46 15.48
CA GLN A 14 4.54 -17.17 16.77
C GLN A 14 5.88 -16.45 16.58
N GLY A 15 6.18 -15.50 17.48
CA GLY A 15 7.45 -14.76 17.50
C GLY A 15 7.65 -13.74 16.37
N GLN A 16 6.68 -13.58 15.47
CA GLN A 16 6.71 -12.60 14.38
C GLN A 16 5.72 -11.47 14.66
N GLN A 17 6.01 -10.28 14.13
CA GLN A 17 5.15 -9.10 14.17
C GLN A 17 5.17 -8.43 12.79
N ASN A 18 4.05 -7.81 12.40
CA ASN A 18 3.96 -6.99 11.20
C ASN A 18 3.34 -5.64 11.56
N ASP A 19 3.63 -4.64 10.73
CA ASP A 19 3.05 -3.31 10.88
C ASP A 19 1.53 -3.33 10.76
N TYR A 20 1.02 -4.07 9.77
CA TYR A 20 -0.40 -4.23 9.52
C TYR A 20 -0.79 -5.72 9.51
N ILE A 21 -1.85 -6.06 10.24
CA ILE A 21 -2.42 -7.41 10.26
C ILE A 21 -3.89 -7.37 9.86
N LEU A 22 -4.27 -8.24 8.92
CA LEU A 22 -5.64 -8.54 8.55
C LEU A 22 -6.02 -9.88 9.20
N LEU A 23 -6.86 -9.83 10.24
CA LEU A 23 -7.29 -11.01 10.99
C LEU A 23 -8.71 -11.40 10.59
N SER A 24 -8.88 -12.60 10.04
CA SER A 24 -10.22 -13.18 9.82
C SER A 24 -10.51 -14.22 10.87
N LEU A 25 -11.61 -14.06 11.61
CA LEU A 25 -12.01 -15.02 12.64
C LEU A 25 -12.77 -16.22 12.07
N VAL A 26 -13.25 -16.16 10.81
CA VAL A 26 -13.89 -17.23 10.00
C VAL A 26 -15.17 -17.84 10.58
N ARG A 27 -15.30 -17.95 11.91
CA ARG A 27 -16.36 -18.66 12.62
C ARG A 27 -17.64 -17.84 12.64
N THR A 28 -18.74 -18.49 12.26
CA THR A 28 -20.07 -17.87 12.16
C THR A 28 -21.14 -18.56 13.01
N ARG A 29 -20.90 -19.82 13.44
CA ARG A 29 -21.86 -20.63 14.22
C ARG A 29 -21.38 -20.95 15.64
N ALA A 30 -20.08 -21.16 15.83
CA ALA A 30 -19.50 -21.50 17.13
C ALA A 30 -18.05 -21.01 17.20
N VAL A 31 -17.65 -20.44 18.34
CA VAL A 31 -16.34 -19.82 18.57
C VAL A 31 -15.17 -20.79 18.32
N GLY A 32 -15.34 -22.07 18.64
CA GLY A 32 -14.32 -23.10 18.35
C GLY A 32 -13.00 -22.84 19.08
N HIS A 33 -11.88 -22.95 18.37
CA HIS A 33 -10.53 -22.85 18.96
C HIS A 33 -10.13 -21.43 19.40
N LEU A 34 -10.90 -20.41 18.99
CA LEU A 34 -10.73 -19.03 19.45
C LEU A 34 -11.20 -18.80 20.89
N ARG A 35 -11.87 -19.78 21.51
CA ARG A 35 -12.27 -19.71 22.93
C ARG A 35 -11.07 -19.58 23.86
N ASP A 36 -9.90 -20.03 23.41
CA ASP A 36 -8.65 -19.81 24.13
C ASP A 36 -8.23 -18.35 24.04
N VAL A 37 -8.42 -17.63 25.15
CA VAL A 37 -8.03 -16.22 25.33
C VAL A 37 -6.55 -16.01 24.97
N ARG A 38 -5.68 -16.98 25.25
CA ARG A 38 -4.25 -16.88 24.94
C ARG A 38 -4.02 -16.77 23.44
N ARG A 39 -4.78 -17.49 22.63
CA ARG A 39 -4.69 -17.43 21.15
C ARG A 39 -5.20 -16.08 20.63
N LEU A 40 -6.29 -15.55 21.20
CA LEU A 40 -6.82 -14.25 20.80
C LEU A 40 -5.84 -13.11 21.12
N VAL A 41 -5.31 -13.08 22.36
CA VAL A 41 -4.31 -12.07 22.78
C VAL A 41 -3.04 -12.18 21.94
N VAL A 42 -2.61 -13.40 21.62
CA VAL A 42 -1.49 -13.62 20.71
C VAL A 42 -1.80 -13.06 19.33
N ALA A 43 -3.01 -13.21 18.78
CA ALA A 43 -3.38 -12.66 17.47
C ALA A 43 -3.38 -11.13 17.45
N MET A 44 -3.95 -10.51 18.49
CA MET A 44 -4.07 -9.05 18.57
C MET A 44 -2.74 -8.34 18.80
N SER A 45 -1.80 -8.99 19.51
CA SER A 45 -0.46 -8.45 19.77
C SER A 45 0.52 -8.54 18.60
N ARG A 46 0.12 -9.09 17.44
CA ARG A 46 1.01 -9.20 16.26
C ARG A 46 1.08 -7.94 15.42
N ALA A 47 0.11 -7.04 15.55
CA ALA A 47 0.05 -5.79 14.80
C ALA A 47 0.80 -4.69 15.54
N ARG A 48 1.74 -4.01 14.87
CA ARG A 48 2.48 -2.89 15.45
C ARG A 48 1.82 -1.53 15.21
N LEU A 49 1.28 -1.30 14.01
CA LEU A 49 0.65 -0.03 13.61
C LEU A 49 -0.86 -0.14 13.49
N GLY A 50 -1.38 -1.24 12.92
CA GLY A 50 -2.81 -1.39 12.67
C GLY A 50 -3.30 -2.83 12.62
N LEU A 51 -4.42 -3.08 13.29
CA LEU A 51 -5.12 -4.36 13.32
C LEU A 51 -6.52 -4.19 12.72
N TYR A 52 -6.82 -4.98 11.69
CA TYR A 52 -8.16 -5.05 11.08
C TYR A 52 -8.74 -6.44 11.31
N VAL A 53 -9.91 -6.52 11.93
CA VAL A 53 -10.55 -7.79 12.31
C VAL A 53 -11.86 -7.97 11.57
N PHE A 54 -12.00 -9.11 10.88
CA PHE A 54 -13.22 -9.51 10.20
C PHE A 54 -13.88 -10.66 10.97
N ALA A 55 -15.06 -10.41 11.53
CA ALA A 55 -15.75 -11.33 12.42
C ALA A 55 -17.26 -11.12 12.40
N ARG A 56 -18.01 -12.13 12.83
CA ARG A 56 -19.44 -11.99 13.13
C ARG A 56 -19.61 -11.49 14.56
N THR A 57 -19.88 -10.20 14.72
CA THR A 57 -19.98 -9.51 16.01
C THR A 57 -20.88 -10.22 17.01
N ALA A 58 -22.08 -10.63 16.58
CA ALA A 58 -23.06 -11.31 17.43
C ALA A 58 -22.51 -12.57 18.12
N LEU A 59 -21.72 -13.38 17.39
CA LEU A 59 -21.17 -14.62 17.94
C LEU A 59 -20.15 -14.39 19.07
N PHE A 60 -19.42 -13.28 18.99
CA PHE A 60 -18.36 -12.96 19.96
C PHE A 60 -18.87 -12.16 21.15
N GLN A 61 -19.99 -11.44 21.00
CA GLN A 61 -20.69 -10.79 22.11
C GLN A 61 -21.25 -11.81 23.11
N ASP A 62 -21.75 -12.95 22.61
CA ASP A 62 -22.31 -14.01 23.44
C ASP A 62 -21.24 -14.85 24.17
N CYS A 63 -19.95 -14.66 23.87
CA CYS A 63 -18.86 -15.44 24.44
C CYS A 63 -18.21 -14.72 25.62
N PHE A 64 -18.47 -15.22 26.84
CA PHE A 64 -17.97 -14.60 28.07
C PHE A 64 -16.44 -14.54 28.15
N GLU A 65 -15.74 -15.56 27.65
CA GLU A 65 -14.27 -15.62 27.71
C GLU A 65 -13.59 -14.51 26.88
N LEU A 66 -14.24 -14.04 25.82
CA LEU A 66 -13.70 -13.05 24.90
C LEU A 66 -14.28 -11.64 25.12
N SER A 67 -15.33 -11.54 25.95
CA SER A 67 -15.97 -10.30 26.39
C SER A 67 -14.98 -9.16 26.73
N PRO A 68 -13.94 -9.35 27.56
CA PRO A 68 -13.07 -8.23 27.95
C PRO A 68 -12.28 -7.64 26.78
N THR A 69 -11.97 -8.45 25.77
CA THR A 69 -11.24 -7.99 24.59
C THR A 69 -12.18 -7.39 23.55
N PHE A 70 -13.34 -8.03 23.34
CA PHE A 70 -14.33 -7.53 22.39
C PHE A 70 -15.04 -6.29 22.89
N SER A 71 -15.23 -6.09 24.20
CA SER A 71 -15.80 -4.85 24.72
C SER A 71 -14.97 -3.64 24.27
N ILE A 72 -13.64 -3.71 24.35
CA ILE A 72 -12.72 -2.66 23.89
C ILE A 72 -12.88 -2.43 22.38
N LEU A 73 -12.98 -3.48 21.58
CA LEU A 73 -13.18 -3.37 20.14
C LEU A 73 -14.54 -2.77 19.78
N LEU A 74 -15.58 -3.10 20.53
CA LEU A 74 -16.97 -2.66 20.32
C LEU A 74 -17.23 -1.21 20.76
N HIS A 75 -16.30 -0.58 21.50
CA HIS A 75 -16.34 0.87 21.68
C HIS A 75 -16.09 1.62 20.36
N ARG A 76 -15.55 0.95 19.34
CA ARG A 76 -15.35 1.50 18.00
C ARG A 76 -16.45 1.02 17.05
N PRO A 77 -16.76 1.79 15.99
CA PRO A 77 -17.73 1.38 14.99
C PRO A 77 -17.33 0.03 14.37
N THR A 78 -18.33 -0.83 14.14
CA THR A 78 -18.14 -2.16 13.53
C THR A 78 -18.02 -2.11 12.01
N ASN A 79 -18.37 -0.97 11.40
CA ASN A 79 -18.21 -0.71 9.99
C ASN A 79 -16.79 -0.24 9.69
N LEU A 80 -16.27 -0.64 8.53
CA LEU A 80 -14.92 -0.25 8.10
C LEU A 80 -14.96 1.18 7.57
N TRP A 81 -14.20 2.08 8.20
CA TRP A 81 -14.07 3.48 7.77
C TRP A 81 -12.76 3.65 7.00
N LEU A 82 -12.85 4.19 5.79
CA LEU A 82 -11.72 4.38 4.89
C LEU A 82 -11.50 5.87 4.59
N ALA A 83 -10.27 6.35 4.74
CA ALA A 83 -9.85 7.67 4.28
C ALA A 83 -9.35 7.57 2.83
N VAL A 84 -10.27 7.69 1.87
CA VAL A 84 -9.96 7.46 0.44
C VAL A 84 -9.08 8.54 -0.16
N GLN A 85 -9.13 9.75 0.41
CA GLN A 85 -8.39 10.91 -0.07
C GLN A 85 -6.91 10.88 0.36
N GLU A 86 -6.57 10.06 1.35
CA GLU A 86 -5.20 9.93 1.85
C GLU A 86 -4.42 8.85 1.08
N THR A 87 -3.20 9.20 0.65
CA THR A 87 -2.24 8.24 0.10
C THR A 87 -1.29 7.72 1.17
N TYR A 88 -0.83 6.49 1.00
CA TYR A 88 0.25 5.93 1.82
C TYR A 88 1.61 6.41 1.31
N PRO A 89 2.55 6.84 2.19
CA PRO A 89 2.42 6.97 3.65
C PRO A 89 1.63 8.24 4.06
N SER A 90 0.76 8.11 5.08
CA SER A 90 0.02 9.26 5.63
C SER A 90 0.89 10.03 6.62
N THR A 91 0.73 11.35 6.65
CA THR A 91 1.35 12.27 7.63
C THR A 91 0.40 12.63 8.77
N ARG A 92 -0.84 12.12 8.75
CA ARG A 92 -1.87 12.44 9.72
C ARG A 92 -1.57 11.78 11.09
N PRO A 93 -1.65 12.52 12.21
CA PRO A 93 -1.55 11.93 13.55
C PRO A 93 -2.83 11.14 13.90
N ASN A 94 -2.71 10.16 14.82
CA ASN A 94 -3.80 9.23 15.15
C ASN A 94 -5.09 9.90 15.63
N ASP A 95 -4.97 11.02 16.35
CA ASP A 95 -6.11 11.72 16.95
C ASP A 95 -6.72 12.78 16.02
N ALA A 96 -6.10 13.07 14.88
CA ALA A 96 -6.65 14.03 13.92
C ALA A 96 -7.69 13.36 13.00
N PRO A 97 -8.79 14.06 12.66
CA PRO A 97 -9.76 13.58 11.69
C PRO A 97 -9.14 13.44 10.29
N PRO A 98 -9.61 12.48 9.48
CA PRO A 98 -9.13 12.31 8.11
C PRO A 98 -9.44 13.53 7.24
N GLU A 99 -8.65 13.71 6.19
CA GLU A 99 -8.94 14.71 5.17
C GLU A 99 -10.16 14.27 4.35
N GLY A 100 -11.25 15.03 4.47
CA GLY A 100 -12.54 14.70 3.87
C GLY A 100 -13.42 13.77 4.70
N GLU A 101 -14.56 13.40 4.13
CA GLU A 101 -15.52 12.52 4.79
C GLU A 101 -15.06 11.05 4.71
N PRO A 102 -15.04 10.31 5.83
CA PRO A 102 -14.65 8.90 5.81
C PRO A 102 -15.65 8.09 4.98
N PHE A 103 -15.16 7.29 4.05
CA PHE A 103 -15.98 6.34 3.31
C PHE A 103 -16.28 5.14 4.21
N VAL A 104 -17.55 5.01 4.60
CA VAL A 104 -18.02 3.90 5.44
C VAL A 104 -18.43 2.74 4.54
N VAL A 105 -17.79 1.59 4.75
CA VAL A 105 -18.09 0.34 4.07
C VAL A 105 -19.12 -0.43 4.90
N GLU A 106 -20.27 -0.69 4.29
CA GLU A 106 -21.37 -1.45 4.88
C GLU A 106 -21.22 -2.95 4.68
N ASP A 107 -20.76 -3.38 3.50
CA ASP A 107 -20.68 -4.79 3.15
C ASP A 107 -19.44 -5.15 2.29
N MET A 108 -19.24 -6.47 2.12
CA MET A 108 -18.15 -7.00 1.32
C MET A 108 -18.28 -6.71 -0.18
N PRO A 109 -19.48 -6.82 -0.81
CA PRO A 109 -19.68 -6.40 -2.20
C PRO A 109 -19.27 -4.96 -2.47
N GLN A 110 -19.68 -4.01 -1.63
CA GLN A 110 -19.32 -2.59 -1.73
C GLN A 110 -17.82 -2.40 -1.61
N MET A 111 -17.16 -3.10 -0.67
CA MET A 111 -15.70 -3.09 -0.56
C MET A 111 -15.01 -3.61 -1.83
N ALA A 112 -15.53 -4.69 -2.42
CA ALA A 112 -14.96 -5.30 -3.61
C ALA A 112 -15.10 -4.38 -4.83
N GLN A 113 -16.28 -3.77 -5.01
CA GLN A 113 -16.53 -2.76 -6.04
C GLN A 113 -15.62 -1.56 -5.85
N PHE A 114 -15.53 -1.04 -4.62
CA PHE A 114 -14.63 0.07 -4.29
C PHE A 114 -13.16 -0.23 -4.60
N ALA A 115 -12.67 -1.41 -4.22
CA ALA A 115 -11.30 -1.83 -4.50
C ALA A 115 -11.03 -1.97 -6.01
N TYR A 116 -12.01 -2.47 -6.76
CA TYR A 116 -11.95 -2.56 -8.22
C TYR A 116 -11.89 -1.17 -8.86
N ASP A 117 -12.75 -0.24 -8.46
CA ASP A 117 -12.77 1.13 -8.98
C ASP A 117 -11.46 1.85 -8.68
N LEU A 118 -10.93 1.71 -7.46
CA LEU A 118 -9.65 2.30 -7.07
C LEU A 118 -8.49 1.70 -7.87
N TYR A 119 -8.54 0.39 -8.15
CA TYR A 119 -7.57 -0.28 -9.01
C TYR A 119 -7.61 0.28 -10.44
N GLN A 120 -8.80 0.41 -11.04
CA GLN A 120 -8.94 0.93 -12.40
C GLN A 120 -8.40 2.36 -12.51
N ARG A 121 -8.79 3.25 -11.58
CA ARG A 121 -8.27 4.64 -11.54
C ARG A 121 -6.75 4.69 -11.45
N LYS A 122 -6.14 3.75 -10.72
CA LYS A 122 -4.68 3.68 -10.57
C LYS A 122 -4.00 3.14 -11.83
N VAL A 123 -4.62 2.21 -12.53
CA VAL A 123 -4.13 1.73 -13.83
C VAL A 123 -4.18 2.85 -14.86
N ASP A 124 -5.30 3.59 -14.91
CA ASP A 124 -5.48 4.71 -15.84
C ASP A 124 -4.47 5.84 -15.57
N SER A 125 -4.25 6.19 -14.30
CA SER A 125 -3.29 7.25 -13.95
C SER A 125 -1.85 6.85 -14.28
N VAL A 126 -1.46 5.60 -14.05
CA VAL A 126 -0.14 5.08 -14.44
C VAL A 126 -0.01 5.06 -15.97
N ALA A 127 -1.04 4.65 -16.70
CA ALA A 127 -1.04 4.66 -18.16
C ALA A 127 -0.92 6.08 -18.73
N ALA A 128 -1.61 7.06 -18.14
CA ALA A 128 -1.51 8.46 -18.50
C ALA A 128 -0.12 9.04 -18.23
N GLN A 129 0.47 8.73 -17.07
CA GLN A 129 1.84 9.13 -16.73
C GLN A 129 2.88 8.55 -17.68
N LEU A 130 2.74 7.28 -18.08
CA LEU A 130 3.62 6.64 -19.06
C LEU A 130 3.50 7.28 -20.45
N LYS A 131 2.29 7.65 -20.87
CA LYS A 131 2.06 8.37 -22.14
C LYS A 131 2.65 9.78 -22.09
N ALA A 132 2.45 10.52 -21.00
CA ALA A 132 3.02 11.85 -20.81
C ALA A 132 4.55 11.83 -20.76
N ALA A 133 5.15 10.85 -20.07
CA ALA A 133 6.60 10.68 -20.02
C ALA A 133 7.21 10.34 -21.38
N LYS A 134 6.50 9.56 -22.22
CA LYS A 134 6.91 9.30 -23.62
C LYS A 134 6.78 10.54 -24.51
N ALA A 135 5.71 11.32 -24.37
CA ALA A 135 5.50 12.54 -25.16
C ALA A 135 6.56 13.63 -24.92
N ILE A 136 7.20 13.66 -23.74
CA ILE A 136 8.31 14.58 -23.44
C ILE A 136 9.62 14.13 -24.11
N GLN A 137 9.76 12.84 -24.46
CA GLN A 137 10.93 12.31 -25.17
C GLN A 137 10.85 12.45 -26.70
N ASP A 138 9.66 12.71 -27.25
CA ASP A 138 9.43 12.87 -28.69
C ASP A 138 9.46 14.34 -29.17
N VAL A 139 10.12 15.25 -28.43
CA VAL A 139 10.40 16.61 -28.96
C VAL A 139 11.57 16.50 -29.96
N PRO A 140 11.35 16.73 -31.27
CA PRO A 140 12.43 16.71 -32.24
C PRO A 140 13.31 17.95 -32.02
N ALA A 141 14.60 17.73 -31.79
CA ALA A 141 15.60 18.80 -31.75
C ALA A 141 15.85 19.33 -33.17
N GLN A 142 15.18 20.42 -33.56
CA GLN A 142 15.41 21.23 -34.78
C GLN A 142 14.78 22.62 -34.53
N THR A 143 15.34 23.80 -34.77
CA THR A 143 16.56 24.31 -35.42
C THR A 143 16.61 25.82 -35.10
N THR A 144 17.77 26.39 -34.78
CA THR A 144 18.07 27.80 -35.13
C THR A 144 19.54 27.89 -35.53
N THR A 145 19.76 27.82 -36.84
CA THR A 145 20.97 28.27 -37.53
C THR A 145 20.79 29.72 -37.95
N GLU A 146 21.42 30.65 -37.24
CA GLU A 146 21.92 31.96 -37.71
C GLU A 146 23.13 32.21 -36.75
N GLY A 147 24.40 32.22 -37.13
CA GLY A 147 25.03 32.84 -38.29
C GLY A 147 25.88 34.01 -37.79
N VAL A 148 27.07 33.74 -37.23
CA VAL A 148 28.19 34.71 -37.17
C VAL A 148 29.50 33.92 -37.27
N GLU A 149 30.20 34.16 -38.37
CA GLU A 149 31.57 33.76 -38.65
C GLU A 149 32.53 34.57 -37.76
N GLU A 150 33.58 33.94 -37.23
CA GLU A 150 34.88 34.61 -37.13
C GLU A 150 35.99 33.56 -37.10
N GLU A 151 36.85 33.66 -38.12
CA GLU A 151 38.07 32.90 -38.34
C GLU A 151 39.06 33.10 -37.18
N ASN A 152 39.79 32.05 -36.81
CA ASN A 152 41.24 32.19 -36.69
C ASN A 152 41.96 30.83 -36.82
N ASN A 153 42.94 30.88 -37.70
CA ASN A 153 43.73 29.81 -38.27
C ASN A 153 45.08 29.81 -37.56
N GLU A 154 45.60 28.67 -37.08
CA GLU A 154 47.03 28.41 -37.24
C GLU A 154 47.42 26.94 -37.00
N LYS A 155 48.24 26.48 -37.93
CA LYS A 155 48.79 25.14 -38.11
C LYS A 155 49.77 24.82 -36.98
N ASN A 156 49.88 23.54 -36.62
CA ASN A 156 51.18 22.88 -36.63
C ASN A 156 51.06 21.39 -36.89
N LYS A 157 51.96 20.92 -37.75
CA LYS A 157 52.03 19.61 -38.37
C LYS A 157 53.44 19.10 -38.09
N GLU A 158 53.58 18.02 -37.36
CA GLU A 158 54.79 17.18 -37.27
C GLU A 158 54.38 15.90 -36.52
N ASN A 159 54.00 14.82 -37.22
CA ASN A 159 54.84 13.75 -37.76
C ASN A 159 55.71 12.99 -36.74
N ASN A 160 55.80 11.68 -37.02
CA ASN A 160 56.64 10.63 -36.47
C ASN A 160 56.04 9.85 -35.30
N ASP A 161 56.16 8.53 -35.21
CA ASP A 161 56.44 7.41 -36.12
C ASP A 161 56.15 6.15 -35.27
N GLU A 162 55.92 4.99 -35.93
CA GLU A 162 56.34 3.65 -35.45
C GLU A 162 55.84 3.15 -34.06
N VAL A 163 55.11 2.05 -33.88
CA VAL A 163 55.38 0.63 -34.20
C VAL A 163 54.11 -0.16 -33.78
N CYS A 164 53.42 -0.84 -34.69
CA CYS A 164 53.39 -2.31 -34.92
C CYS A 164 53.01 -3.24 -33.73
N CYS A 165 51.85 -3.91 -33.90
CA CYS A 165 51.47 -5.29 -33.57
C CYS A 165 52.03 -6.01 -32.33
N LYS A 166 51.13 -6.41 -31.42
CA LYS A 166 50.66 -7.80 -31.24
C LYS A 166 49.53 -7.90 -30.22
#